data_AF-A0AAJ4NCR9-F1
#
_entry.id   AF-A0AAJ4NCR9-F1
#
_cell.length_a   1.000
_cell.length_b   1.000
_cell.length_c   1.000
_cell.angle_alpha   90.00
_cell.angle_beta   90.00
_cell.angle_gamma   90.00
#
_symmetry.space_group_name_H-M   'P 1'
#
loop_
_entity.id
_entity.type
_entity.pdbx_description
1 polymer ?
#
loop_
_entity_poly.entity_id
_entity_poly.type
_entity_poly.pdbx_seq_one_letter_code
_entity_poly.pdbx_strand_id
1 'polypeptide(L)'
;MTVRLIPAGTVTVDLEDVTLDLACYDYLMRWIGDRVQVAKLKGYLEATYAANPGLARLGLVLPRGTVITMPEMTISTEIKTVRLWG
;
A
#
# COMPACT_ATOMS: atom_id res chain seq x y z
N MET A 1 -17.49 -1.86 -14.83
CA MET A 1 -16.14 -2.03 -14.26
C MET A 1 -15.54 -0.64 -14.11
N THR A 2 -15.51 -0.08 -12.91
CA THR A 2 -14.89 1.22 -12.69
C THR A 2 -13.46 0.97 -12.25
N VAL A 3 -12.56 1.01 -13.23
CA VAL A 3 -11.13 0.96 -12.97
C VAL A 3 -10.74 2.26 -12.27
N ARG A 4 -10.13 2.17 -11.09
CA ARG A 4 -9.55 3.34 -10.40
C ARG A 4 -8.03 3.26 -10.45
N LEU A 5 -7.41 4.37 -10.85
CA LEU A 5 -5.97 4.53 -10.85
C LEU A 5 -5.54 5.13 -9.50
N ILE A 6 -4.67 4.43 -8.79
CA ILE A 6 -3.88 4.98 -7.69
C ILE A 6 -2.62 5.55 -8.34
N PRO A 7 -2.37 6.86 -8.28
CA PRO A 7 -1.20 7.44 -8.91
C PRO A 7 0.08 7.07 -8.16
N ALA A 8 1.21 7.13 -8.86
CA ALA A 8 2.51 7.12 -8.20
C ALA A 8 2.69 8.38 -7.34
N GLY A 9 3.51 8.27 -6.29
CA GLY A 9 3.82 9.41 -5.45
C GLY A 9 4.95 9.15 -4.47
N THR A 10 5.14 10.09 -3.56
CA THR A 10 6.17 10.00 -2.52
C THR A 10 5.54 10.32 -1.17
N VAL A 11 5.89 9.53 -0.16
CA VAL A 11 5.50 9.75 1.23
C VAL A 11 6.75 9.84 2.08
N THR A 12 6.81 10.86 2.93
CA THR A 12 7.86 10.99 3.95
C THR A 12 7.27 10.57 5.29
N VAL A 13 7.97 9.70 6.00
CA VAL A 13 7.61 9.30 7.36
C VAL A 13 7.88 10.46 8.32
N ASP A 14 6.82 11.03 8.89
CA ASP A 14 6.88 12.18 9.79
C ASP A 14 6.69 11.81 11.28
N LEU A 15 6.08 10.66 11.55
CA LEU A 15 5.86 10.10 12.89
C LEU A 15 6.84 8.97 13.22
N GLU A 16 7.07 8.71 14.50
CA GLU A 16 8.11 7.77 14.98
C GLU A 16 7.71 6.29 14.89
N ASP A 17 6.42 5.98 14.79
CA ASP A 17 5.89 4.59 14.87
C ASP A 17 5.26 4.11 13.55
N VAL A 18 5.67 4.68 12.40
CA VAL A 18 5.09 4.32 11.11
C VAL A 18 5.70 3.04 10.59
N THR A 19 4.87 2.02 10.37
CA THR A 19 5.24 0.83 9.60
C THR A 19 4.97 1.06 8.11
N LEU A 20 5.64 0.30 7.25
CA LEU A 20 5.40 0.40 5.82
C LEU A 20 3.94 0.07 5.44
N ASP A 21 3.34 -0.90 6.12
CA ASP A 21 1.94 -1.27 5.92
C ASP A 21 1.01 -0.10 6.22
N LEU A 22 1.22 0.59 7.34
CA LEU A 22 0.47 1.78 7.70
C LEU A 22 0.66 2.91 6.68
N ALA A 23 1.90 3.18 6.25
CA ALA A 23 2.18 4.19 5.24
C ALA A 23 1.48 3.89 3.90
N CYS A 24 1.46 2.63 3.48
CA CYS A 24 0.74 2.19 2.29
C CYS A 24 -0.76 2.33 2.48
N TYR A 25 -1.31 1.89 3.61
CA TYR A 25 -2.72 1.99 3.94
C TYR A 25 -3.20 3.45 3.91
N ASP A 26 -2.47 4.36 4.57
CA ASP A 26 -2.81 5.78 4.60
C ASP A 26 -2.76 6.42 3.22
N TYR A 27 -1.76 6.07 2.41
CA TYR A 27 -1.66 6.54 1.03
C TYR A 27 -2.86 6.07 0.20
N LEU A 28 -3.22 4.79 0.30
CA LEU A 28 -4.36 4.20 -0.40
C LEU A 28 -5.69 4.81 0.06
N MET A 29 -5.86 5.05 1.36
CA MET A 29 -7.06 5.68 1.93
C MET A 29 -7.30 7.08 1.38
N ARG A 30 -6.25 7.86 1.08
CA ARG A 30 -6.38 9.20 0.47
C ARG A 30 -7.03 9.15 -0.93
N TRP A 31 -6.83 8.08 -1.68
CA TRP A 31 -7.34 7.92 -3.05
C TRP A 31 -8.63 7.11 -3.13
N ILE A 32 -8.78 6.10 -2.28
CA ILE A 32 -9.93 5.18 -2.32
C ILE A 32 -11.06 5.69 -1.43
N GLY A 33 -10.76 6.19 -0.22
CA GLY A 33 -11.75 6.70 0.74
C GLY A 33 -12.63 5.64 1.42
N ASP A 34 -12.51 4.37 1.05
CA ASP A 34 -13.28 3.24 1.61
C ASP A 34 -12.34 2.20 2.22
N ARG A 35 -12.34 2.11 3.56
CA ARG A 35 -11.53 1.17 4.34
C ARG A 35 -11.73 -0.29 3.94
N VAL A 36 -12.94 -0.68 3.53
CA VAL A 36 -13.25 -2.07 3.16
C VAL A 36 -12.62 -2.41 1.81
N GLN A 37 -12.58 -1.44 0.90
CA GLN A 37 -11.91 -1.61 -0.39
C GLN A 37 -10.39 -1.63 -0.23
N VAL A 38 -9.82 -0.74 0.59
CA VAL A 38 -8.37 -0.73 0.88
C VAL A 38 -7.93 -2.06 1.49
N ALA A 39 -8.64 -2.57 2.48
CA ALA A 39 -8.31 -3.84 3.14
C ALA A 39 -8.37 -5.08 2.22
N LYS A 40 -9.06 -4.97 1.07
CA LYS A 40 -9.15 -6.05 0.07
C LYS A 40 -8.07 -5.94 -1.01
N LEU A 41 -7.37 -4.81 -1.09
CA LEU A 41 -6.29 -4.60 -2.05
C LEU A 41 -5.13 -5.54 -1.71
N LYS A 42 -4.57 -6.18 -2.74
CA LYS A 42 -3.43 -7.11 -2.61
C LYS A 42 -2.31 -6.68 -3.53
N GLY A 43 -1.06 -6.96 -3.16
CA GLY A 43 0.11 -6.72 -4.01
C GLY A 43 0.68 -5.30 -3.93
N TYR A 44 0.00 -4.35 -3.28
CA TYR A 44 0.48 -2.97 -3.20
C TYR A 44 1.71 -2.85 -2.31
N LEU A 45 1.75 -3.56 -1.19
CA LEU A 45 2.90 -3.58 -0.29
C LEU A 45 4.15 -4.15 -0.97
N GLU A 46 3.99 -5.26 -1.70
CA GLU A 46 5.05 -5.90 -2.47
C GLU A 46 5.55 -5.00 -3.60
N ALA A 47 4.64 -4.31 -4.29
CA ALA A 47 5.00 -3.32 -5.30
C ALA A 47 5.78 -2.14 -4.69
N THR A 48 5.40 -1.69 -3.50
CA THR A 48 6.14 -0.64 -2.76
C THR A 48 7.53 -1.14 -2.37
N TYR A 49 7.69 -2.38 -1.91
CA TYR A 49 9.02 -2.94 -1.65
C TYR A 49 9.88 -3.03 -2.93
N ALA A 50 9.29 -3.43 -4.06
CA ALA A 50 10.00 -3.50 -5.33
C ALA A 50 10.46 -2.11 -5.81
N ALA A 51 9.64 -1.08 -5.58
CA ALA A 51 9.99 0.31 -5.89
C ALA A 51 11.04 0.91 -4.93
N ASN A 52 11.25 0.33 -3.74
CA ASN A 52 12.18 0.82 -2.72
C ASN A 52 13.17 -0.28 -2.25
N PRO A 53 14.16 -0.64 -3.08
CA PRO A 53 15.18 -1.61 -2.68
C PRO A 53 15.90 -1.19 -1.40
N GLY A 54 15.92 -2.08 -0.41
CA GLY A 54 16.58 -1.84 0.88
C GLY A 54 15.68 -1.26 1.98
N LEU A 55 14.44 -0.87 1.67
CA LEU A 55 13.47 -0.40 2.67
C LEU A 55 13.21 -1.45 3.75
N ALA A 56 13.14 -2.74 3.37
CA ALA A 56 12.98 -3.85 4.30
C ALA A 56 14.13 -4.00 5.32
N ARG A 57 15.31 -3.43 5.04
CA ARG A 57 16.45 -3.47 5.97
C ARG A 57 16.32 -2.48 7.12
N LEU A 58 15.43 -1.49 7.00
CA LEU A 58 15.22 -0.48 8.04
C LEU A 58 14.44 -1.02 9.25
N GLY A 59 13.87 -2.23 9.13
CA GLY A 59 13.07 -2.87 10.17
C GLY A 59 11.57 -2.67 9.98
N LEU A 60 10.80 -3.07 11.00
CA LEU A 60 9.34 -3.01 10.98
C LEU A 60 8.82 -1.57 11.09
N VAL A 61 9.43 -0.79 12.00
CA VAL A 61 9.13 0.62 12.20
C VAL A 61 10.15 1.44 11.42
N LEU A 62 9.67 2.33 10.56
CA LEU A 62 10.52 3.12 9.69
C LEU A 62 11.06 4.33 10.45
N PRO A 63 12.36 4.64 10.31
CA PRO A 63 12.93 5.86 10.87
C PRO A 63 12.21 7.09 10.33
N ARG A 64 12.02 8.08 11.21
CA ARG A 64 11.50 9.39 10.81
C ARG A 64 12.38 10.03 9.73
N GLY A 65 11.76 10.64 8.73
CA GLY A 65 12.41 11.19 7.55
C GLY A 65 12.65 10.18 6.41
N THR A 66 12.28 8.90 6.60
CA THR A 66 12.34 7.91 5.51
C THR A 66 11.42 8.34 4.37
N VAL A 67 11.97 8.42 3.16
CA VAL A 67 11.23 8.74 1.94
C VAL A 67 10.87 7.45 1.22
N ILE A 68 9.59 7.25 0.97
CA ILE A 68 9.02 6.04 0.36
C ILE A 68 8.42 6.42 -0.99
N THR A 69 8.86 5.76 -2.06
CA THR A 69 8.23 5.84 -3.37
C THR A 69 7.01 4.93 -3.43
N MET A 70 5.84 5.52 -3.62
CA MET A 70 4.57 4.82 -3.78
C MET A 70 4.35 4.48 -5.27
N PRO A 71 4.08 3.21 -5.62
CA PRO A 71 3.89 2.79 -7.01
C PRO A 71 2.52 3.21 -7.54
N GLU A 72 2.43 3.39 -8.86
CA GLU A 72 1.14 3.46 -9.53
C GLU A 72 0.47 2.07 -9.51
N MET A 73 -0.83 2.02 -9.22
CA MET A 73 -1.58 0.76 -9.24
C MET A 73 -2.99 0.96 -9.80
N THR A 74 -3.39 0.05 -10.67
CA THR A 74 -4.75 -0.01 -11.21
C THR A 74 -5.59 -1.00 -10.40
N ILE A 75 -6.70 -0.54 -9.83
CA ILE A 75 -7.61 -1.39 -9.05
C ILE A 75 -8.69 -1.95 -9.98
N SER A 76 -8.81 -3.27 -9.99
CA SER A 76 -9.97 -3.98 -10.56
C SER A 76 -10.74 -4.66 -9.44
N THR A 77 -12.05 -4.43 -9.36
CA THR A 77 -12.94 -4.98 -8.32
C THR A 77 -13.35 -6.43 -8.57
N GLU A 78 -12.50 -7.26 -9.18
CA GLU A 78 -12.79 -8.68 -9.34
C GLU A 78 -12.50 -9.44 -8.05
N ILE A 79 -13.56 -9.74 -7.29
CA ILE A 79 -13.48 -10.61 -6.11
C ILE A 79 -13.82 -12.03 -6.55
N LYS A 80 -12.80 -12.88 -6.71
CA LYS A 80 -13.00 -14.33 -6.88
C LYS A 80 -13.16 -14.97 -5.50
N THR A 81 -14.37 -15.39 -5.17
CA THR A 81 -14.64 -16.22 -4.00
C THR A 81 -14.21 -17.66 -4.29
N VAL A 82 -13.29 -18.19 -3.48
CA VAL A 82 -12.92 -19.61 -3.51
C VAL A 82 -13.42 -20.27 -2.23
N ARG A 83 -14.06 -21.44 -2.34
CA ARG A 83 -14.33 -22.30 -1.17
C ARG A 83 -13.06 -23.03 -0.82
N LEU A 84 -12.54 -22.79 0.38
CA LEU A 84 -11.33 -23.46 0.86
C LEU A 84 -11.62 -24.90 1.33
N TRP A 85 -12.85 -25.18 1.77
CA TRP A 85 -13.32 -26.50 2.16
C TRP A 85 -14.76 -26.68 1.68
N GLY A 86 -15.04 -27.83 1.07
CA GLY A 86 -16.34 -28.21 0.52
C GLY A 86 -16.69 -29.62 0.98
#